data_AF-A0A1S2IJA0-F1
#
_entry.id   AF-A0A1S2IJA0-F1
#
_cell.length_a   1.000
_cell.length_b   1.000
_cell.length_c   1.000
_cell.angle_alpha   90.00
_cell.angle_beta   90.00
_cell.angle_gamma   90.00
#
_symmetry.space_group_name_H-M   'P 1'
#
loop_
_entity.id
_entity.type
_entity.pdbx_description
1 polymer ?
#
loop_
_entity_poly.entity_id
_entity_poly.type
_entity_poly.pdbx_seq_one_letter_code
_entity_poly.pdbx_strand_id
1 'polypeptide(L)'
;MEHPTEADLAAMRVERSRLRQHLHHHPEDQEARAALAANHRTAGHADQAGRWGLLVPGASTSAERQAFARWAVRTGATDRGRLLKILFVPRRRWLTELDPTGEVVEFEHLVEREGRRLMRGTTTVADDAFETLMLAVPTALGGVLVGVDASVVSAFFGGPSDEPGQPPWVPTTWAELWVGVGMGTLCAYGAVIVVRLIVLAVRLPSTRRSRRWFAERVRRDKGRTGTS
;
A
#
# COMPACT_ATOMS: atom_id res chain seq x y z
N MET A 1 0.31 -18.80 -28.28
CA MET A 1 1.44 -17.97 -27.85
C MET A 1 2.44 -18.91 -27.21
N GLU A 2 3.60 -19.07 -27.82
CA GLU A 2 4.68 -19.90 -27.29
C GLU A 2 5.28 -19.19 -26.07
N HIS A 3 5.38 -19.89 -24.95
CA HIS A 3 5.98 -19.31 -23.75
C HIS A 3 7.51 -19.23 -23.95
N PRO A 4 8.16 -18.09 -23.64
CA PRO A 4 9.60 -17.94 -23.81
C PRO A 4 10.33 -18.96 -22.95
N THR A 5 11.37 -19.58 -23.50
CA THR A 5 12.19 -20.56 -22.79
C THR A 5 13.07 -19.86 -21.74
N GLU A 6 13.64 -20.63 -20.80
CA GLU A 6 14.55 -20.06 -19.80
C GLU A 6 15.79 -19.40 -20.44
N ALA A 7 16.30 -20.00 -21.53
CA ALA A 7 17.40 -19.45 -22.31
C ALA A 7 17.04 -18.09 -22.93
N ASP A 8 15.82 -17.95 -23.45
CA ASP A 8 15.31 -16.68 -23.99
C ASP A 8 15.25 -15.61 -22.89
N LEU A 9 14.71 -15.96 -21.72
CA LEU A 9 14.62 -15.05 -20.58
C LEU A 9 16.01 -14.62 -20.06
N ALA A 10 17.00 -15.51 -20.13
CA ALA A 10 18.38 -15.19 -19.79
C ALA A 10 19.01 -14.23 -20.81
N ALA A 11 18.87 -14.50 -22.12
CA ALA A 11 19.32 -13.61 -23.19
C ALA A 11 18.68 -12.21 -23.07
N MET A 12 17.37 -12.15 -22.81
CA MET A 12 16.64 -10.90 -22.56
C MET A 12 17.13 -10.15 -21.33
N ARG A 13 17.62 -10.83 -20.28
CA ARG A 13 18.23 -10.17 -19.11
C ARG A 13 19.54 -9.47 -19.48
N VAL A 14 20.38 -10.13 -20.28
CA VAL A 14 21.65 -9.56 -20.77
C VAL A 14 21.36 -8.36 -21.66
N GLU A 15 20.46 -8.48 -22.63
CA GLU A 15 20.14 -7.40 -23.55
C GLU A 15 19.52 -6.19 -22.83
N ARG A 16 18.62 -6.41 -21.87
CA ARG A 16 18.08 -5.31 -21.04
C ARG A 16 19.18 -4.57 -20.28
N SER A 17 20.20 -5.28 -19.78
CA SER A 17 21.31 -4.67 -19.07
C SER A 17 22.17 -3.81 -20.01
N ARG A 18 22.44 -4.33 -21.22
CA ARG A 18 23.15 -3.61 -22.29
C ARG A 18 22.41 -2.33 -22.72
N LEU A 19 21.11 -2.44 -23.01
CA LEU A 19 20.26 -1.30 -23.40
C LEU A 19 20.19 -0.24 -22.28
N ARG A 20 20.09 -0.66 -21.01
CA ARG A 20 20.09 0.29 -19.88
C ARG A 20 21.42 1.03 -19.73
N GLN A 21 22.54 0.35 -19.96
CA GLN A 21 23.86 0.99 -19.96
C GLN A 21 23.97 1.98 -21.12
N HIS A 22 23.53 1.59 -22.31
CA HIS A 22 23.48 2.47 -23.48
C HIS A 22 22.66 3.75 -23.22
N LEU A 23 21.43 3.61 -22.72
CA LEU A 23 20.56 4.74 -22.37
C LEU A 23 21.10 5.64 -21.25
N HIS A 24 22.06 5.15 -20.46
CA HIS A 24 22.74 5.99 -19.48
C HIS A 24 23.70 6.99 -20.13
N HIS A 25 24.24 6.65 -21.32
CA HIS A 25 25.12 7.50 -22.12
C HIS A 25 24.37 8.26 -23.23
N HIS A 26 23.33 7.63 -23.79
CA HIS A 26 22.52 8.11 -24.91
C HIS A 26 21.02 8.12 -24.53
N PRO A 27 20.59 8.99 -23.60
CA PRO A 27 19.21 9.02 -23.14
C PRO A 27 18.19 9.40 -24.22
N GLU A 28 18.63 10.01 -25.32
CA GLU A 28 17.83 10.38 -26.49
C GLU A 28 17.52 9.23 -27.45
N ASP A 29 18.15 8.07 -27.29
CA ASP A 29 17.97 6.95 -28.20
C ASP A 29 16.57 6.31 -28.03
N GLN A 30 15.67 6.69 -28.93
CA GLN A 30 14.28 6.23 -28.94
C GLN A 30 14.15 4.75 -29.33
N GLU A 31 15.04 4.24 -30.19
CA GLU A 31 15.03 2.83 -30.59
C GLU A 31 15.44 1.94 -29.42
N ALA A 32 16.48 2.33 -28.66
CA ALA A 32 16.90 1.62 -27.46
C ALA A 32 15.80 1.63 -26.39
N ARG A 33 15.06 2.74 -26.24
CA ARG A 33 13.89 2.82 -25.34
C ARG A 33 12.76 1.90 -25.80
N ALA A 34 12.44 1.90 -27.09
CA ALA A 34 11.41 1.04 -27.67
C ALA A 34 11.74 -0.45 -27.51
N ALA A 35 12.99 -0.84 -27.79
CA ALA A 35 13.49 -2.20 -27.61
C ALA A 35 13.42 -2.63 -26.13
N LEU A 36 13.79 -1.73 -25.21
CA LEU A 36 13.72 -2.01 -23.78
C LEU A 36 12.27 -2.16 -23.30
N ALA A 37 11.35 -1.33 -23.79
CA ALA A 37 9.92 -1.45 -23.52
C ALA A 37 9.34 -2.77 -24.04
N ALA A 38 9.66 -3.16 -25.29
CA ALA A 38 9.24 -4.42 -25.88
C ALA A 38 9.76 -5.64 -25.08
N ASN A 39 11.04 -5.64 -24.70
CA ASN A 39 11.61 -6.68 -23.84
C ASN A 39 10.87 -6.81 -22.50
N HIS A 40 10.47 -5.70 -21.89
CA HIS A 40 9.69 -5.74 -20.65
C HIS A 40 8.25 -6.20 -20.85
N ARG A 41 7.64 -5.87 -22.00
CA ARG A 41 6.30 -6.33 -22.38
C ARG A 41 6.25 -7.84 -22.55
N THR A 42 7.21 -8.42 -23.28
CA THR A 42 7.34 -9.88 -23.46
C THR A 42 7.55 -10.59 -22.12
N ALA A 43 8.22 -9.96 -21.16
CA ALA A 43 8.40 -10.48 -19.81
C ALA A 43 7.20 -10.25 -18.86
N GLY A 44 6.10 -9.63 -19.32
CA GLY A 44 4.92 -9.34 -18.49
C GLY A 44 5.10 -8.20 -17.48
N HIS A 45 6.13 -7.37 -17.62
CA HIS A 45 6.43 -6.27 -16.69
C HIS A 45 5.86 -4.94 -17.20
N ALA A 46 4.54 -4.77 -17.09
CA ALA A 46 3.81 -3.62 -17.65
C ALA A 46 4.28 -2.25 -17.11
N ASP A 47 4.71 -2.16 -15.85
CA ASP A 47 5.22 -0.91 -15.26
C ASP A 47 6.55 -0.48 -15.88
N GLN A 48 7.43 -1.44 -16.18
CA GLN A 48 8.70 -1.16 -16.84
C GLN A 48 8.51 -0.90 -18.34
N ALA A 49 7.59 -1.62 -19.00
CA ALA A 49 7.22 -1.33 -20.38
C ALA A 49 6.68 0.11 -20.52
N GLY A 50 5.81 0.53 -19.59
CA GLY A 50 5.31 1.90 -19.51
C GLY A 50 6.42 2.93 -19.24
N ARG A 51 7.35 2.63 -18.33
CA ARG A 51 8.49 3.51 -18.04
C ARG A 51 9.36 3.80 -19.26
N TRP A 52 9.74 2.77 -20.00
CA TRP A 52 10.66 2.93 -21.12
C TRP A 52 9.98 3.44 -22.38
N GLY A 53 8.72 3.04 -22.61
CA GLY A 53 7.94 3.52 -23.76
C GLY A 53 7.33 4.91 -23.59
N LEU A 54 7.32 5.49 -22.37
CA LEU A 54 6.71 6.81 -22.13
C LEU A 54 7.28 7.93 -23.00
N LEU A 55 8.58 7.89 -23.29
CA LEU A 55 9.25 8.92 -24.12
C LEU A 55 9.29 8.56 -25.60
N VAL A 56 8.78 7.38 -25.97
CA VAL A 56 8.73 6.92 -27.36
C VAL A 56 7.30 7.19 -27.86
N PRO A 57 7.09 8.13 -28.79
CA PRO A 57 5.75 8.51 -29.24
C PRO A 57 4.90 7.30 -29.64
N GLY A 58 3.76 7.13 -28.98
CA GLY A 58 2.81 6.04 -29.25
C GLY A 58 3.22 4.63 -28.81
N ALA A 59 4.39 4.43 -28.20
CA ALA A 59 4.87 3.07 -27.88
C ALA A 59 4.26 2.48 -26.59
N SER A 60 3.85 3.33 -25.65
CA SER A 60 3.22 2.89 -24.40
C SER A 60 1.70 2.92 -24.47
N THR A 61 1.10 1.81 -24.05
CA THR A 61 -0.36 1.72 -23.90
C THR A 61 -0.84 2.47 -22.65
N SER A 62 -2.14 2.79 -22.59
CA SER A 62 -2.76 3.39 -21.40
C SER A 62 -2.60 2.52 -20.14
N ALA A 63 -2.71 1.20 -20.29
CA ALA A 63 -2.55 0.24 -19.19
C ALA A 63 -1.11 0.21 -18.65
N GLU A 64 -0.11 0.24 -19.53
CA GLU A 64 1.30 0.32 -19.16
C GLU A 64 1.64 1.64 -18.46
N ARG A 65 1.15 2.78 -19.00
CA ARG A 65 1.29 4.10 -18.34
C ARG A 65 0.67 4.08 -16.95
N GLN A 66 -0.52 3.50 -16.79
CA GLN A 66 -1.16 3.41 -15.48
C GLN A 66 -0.39 2.50 -14.50
N ALA A 67 0.14 1.37 -14.98
CA ALA A 67 0.98 0.48 -14.16
C ALA A 67 2.24 1.19 -13.69
N PHE A 68 2.89 1.94 -14.57
CA PHE A 68 4.06 2.74 -14.23
C PHE A 68 3.71 3.86 -13.23
N ALA A 69 2.59 4.57 -13.41
CA ALA A 69 2.15 5.60 -12.47
C ALA A 69 1.92 5.05 -11.06
N ARG A 70 1.24 3.90 -10.93
CA ARG A 70 1.06 3.22 -9.64
C ARG A 70 2.40 2.83 -9.00
N TRP A 71 3.34 2.33 -9.80
CA TRP A 71 4.68 2.01 -9.32
C TRP A 71 5.44 3.27 -8.85
N ALA A 72 5.33 4.38 -9.58
CA ALA A 72 5.97 5.64 -9.24
C ALA A 72 5.44 6.20 -7.91
N VAL A 73 4.12 6.20 -7.72
CA VAL A 73 3.49 6.60 -6.45
C VAL A 73 3.98 5.71 -5.30
N ARG A 74 3.96 4.38 -5.48
CA ARG A 74 4.38 3.42 -4.44
C ARG A 74 5.84 3.58 -4.03
N THR A 75 6.72 3.97 -4.95
CA THR A 75 8.16 4.17 -4.69
C THR A 75 8.52 5.60 -4.27
N GLY A 76 7.53 6.50 -4.19
CA GLY A 76 7.73 7.91 -3.85
C GLY A 76 8.39 8.73 -4.96
N ALA A 77 8.28 8.29 -6.21
CA ALA A 77 8.69 9.01 -7.40
C ALA A 77 7.57 9.92 -7.91
N THR A 78 7.07 10.80 -7.05
CA THR A 78 5.95 11.70 -7.38
C THR A 78 6.39 13.09 -7.82
N ASP A 79 7.63 13.49 -7.51
CA ASP A 79 8.17 14.76 -8.01
C ASP A 79 8.78 14.61 -9.39
N ARG A 80 8.59 15.64 -10.22
CA ARG A 80 9.19 15.78 -11.54
C ARG A 80 10.68 15.44 -11.57
N GLY A 81 11.46 16.00 -10.65
CA GLY A 81 12.91 15.77 -10.62
C GLY A 81 13.29 14.29 -10.47
N ARG A 82 12.54 13.53 -9.69
CA ARG A 82 12.73 12.09 -9.49
C ARG A 82 12.16 11.27 -10.64
N LEU A 83 11.01 11.67 -11.19
CA LEU A 83 10.45 11.06 -12.41
C LEU A 83 11.44 11.15 -13.57
N LEU A 84 11.97 12.34 -13.85
CA LEU A 84 12.99 12.56 -14.88
C LEU A 84 14.24 11.71 -14.63
N LYS A 85 14.71 11.63 -13.38
CA LYS A 85 15.85 10.77 -13.01
C LYS A 85 15.59 9.29 -13.33
N ILE A 86 14.38 8.80 -13.05
CA ILE A 86 13.99 7.41 -13.33
C ILE A 86 13.85 7.18 -14.84
N LEU A 87 13.45 8.17 -15.61
CA LEU A 87 13.38 8.09 -17.07
C LEU A 87 14.72 8.29 -17.78
N PHE A 88 15.81 8.47 -17.02
CA PHE A 88 17.14 8.85 -17.53
C PHE A 88 17.13 10.16 -18.33
N VAL A 89 16.22 11.09 -18.01
CA VAL A 89 16.19 12.42 -18.64
C VAL A 89 17.17 13.36 -17.92
N PRO A 90 18.19 13.89 -18.59
CA PRO A 90 19.12 14.84 -17.99
C PRO A 90 18.43 16.13 -17.55
N ARG A 91 18.77 16.65 -16.36
CA ARG A 91 18.16 17.89 -15.81
C ARG A 91 18.43 19.16 -16.62
N ARG A 92 19.47 19.17 -17.48
CA ARG A 92 20.01 20.39 -18.12
C ARG A 92 19.83 20.46 -19.64
N ARG A 93 19.28 19.43 -20.29
CA ARG A 93 19.01 19.44 -21.75
C ARG A 93 17.58 18.97 -22.04
N TRP A 94 16.81 19.95 -22.51
CA TRP A 94 15.60 19.90 -23.34
C TRP A 94 14.67 18.69 -23.15
N LEU A 95 13.88 18.69 -22.07
CA LEU A 95 12.69 17.83 -22.00
C LEU A 95 11.80 18.00 -23.25
N THR A 96 11.76 19.21 -23.81
CA THR A 96 11.03 19.52 -25.05
C THR A 96 11.57 18.81 -26.29
N GLU A 97 12.84 18.40 -26.30
CA GLU A 97 13.45 17.66 -27.41
C GLU A 97 13.20 16.16 -27.26
N LEU A 98 13.24 15.65 -26.03
CA LEU A 98 13.00 14.24 -25.71
C LEU A 98 11.52 13.87 -25.66
N ASP A 99 10.67 14.84 -25.34
CA ASP A 99 9.22 14.71 -25.22
C ASP A 99 8.53 15.89 -25.92
N PRO A 100 8.58 15.95 -27.27
CA PRO A 100 7.93 17.01 -28.03
C PRO A 100 6.40 16.98 -27.87
N THR A 101 5.84 15.84 -27.49
CA THR A 101 4.40 15.61 -27.30
C THR A 101 3.88 16.02 -25.93
N GLY A 102 4.75 16.26 -24.95
CA GLY A 102 4.35 16.57 -23.57
C GLY A 102 3.78 15.37 -22.79
N GLU A 103 4.10 14.15 -23.20
CA GLU A 103 3.68 12.89 -22.55
C GLU A 103 4.13 12.83 -21.08
N VAL A 104 5.28 13.40 -20.74
CA VAL A 104 5.76 13.48 -19.35
C VAL A 104 4.87 14.37 -18.50
N VAL A 105 4.36 15.48 -19.06
CA VAL A 105 3.45 16.37 -18.33
C VAL A 105 2.10 15.69 -18.10
N GLU A 106 1.58 15.00 -19.11
CA GLU A 106 0.36 14.19 -18.95
C GLU A 106 0.58 13.08 -17.90
N PHE A 107 1.73 12.43 -17.94
CA PHE A 107 2.10 11.41 -16.97
C PHE A 107 2.25 11.96 -15.55
N GLU A 108 2.79 13.17 -15.36
CA GLU A 108 2.83 13.86 -14.06
C GLU A 108 1.41 13.98 -13.47
N HIS A 109 0.44 14.42 -14.26
CA HIS A 109 -0.96 14.48 -13.84
C HIS A 109 -1.56 13.11 -13.52
N LEU A 110 -1.16 12.07 -14.24
CA LEU A 110 -1.57 10.69 -13.95
C LEU A 110 -0.99 10.19 -12.61
N VAL A 111 0.30 10.47 -12.35
CA VAL A 111 0.96 10.15 -11.07
C VAL A 111 0.31 10.89 -9.92
N GLU A 112 -0.03 12.17 -10.08
CA GLU A 112 -0.78 12.93 -9.07
C GLU A 112 -2.17 12.33 -8.81
N ARG A 113 -2.88 11.93 -9.87
CA ARG A 113 -4.20 11.31 -9.76
C ARG A 113 -4.13 9.98 -9.01
N GLU A 114 -3.19 9.12 -9.34
CA GLU A 114 -2.96 7.84 -8.65
C GLU A 114 -2.46 8.06 -7.22
N GLY A 115 -1.65 9.10 -6.97
CA GLY A 115 -1.26 9.52 -5.62
C GLY A 115 -2.46 9.90 -4.77
N ARG A 116 -3.39 10.72 -5.31
CA ARG A 116 -4.64 11.09 -4.63
C ARG A 116 -5.53 9.86 -4.36
N ARG A 117 -5.59 8.89 -5.29
CA ARG A 117 -6.32 7.62 -5.10
C ARG A 117 -5.73 6.78 -3.97
N LEU A 118 -4.40 6.63 -3.95
CA LEU A 118 -3.72 5.88 -2.90
C LEU A 118 -3.93 6.53 -1.53
N MET A 119 -3.83 7.88 -1.45
CA MET A 119 -4.07 8.60 -0.20
C MET A 119 -5.51 8.39 0.33
N ARG A 120 -6.52 8.50 -0.55
CA ARG A 120 -7.93 8.21 -0.18
C ARG A 120 -8.12 6.78 0.34
N GLY A 121 -7.51 5.80 -0.31
CA GLY A 121 -7.57 4.41 0.16
C GLY A 121 -6.86 4.18 1.50
N THR A 122 -5.91 5.03 1.88
CA THR A 122 -5.25 4.93 3.18
C THR A 122 -6.01 5.66 4.30
N THR A 123 -6.72 6.75 3.99
CA THR A 123 -7.60 7.41 4.97
C THR A 123 -8.79 6.53 5.30
N THR A 124 -9.44 5.90 4.30
CA THR A 124 -10.56 4.99 4.56
C THR A 124 -10.18 3.80 5.43
N VAL A 125 -8.98 3.23 5.28
CA VAL A 125 -8.51 2.14 6.14
C VAL A 125 -8.23 2.62 7.57
N ALA A 126 -7.76 3.85 7.74
CA ALA A 126 -7.55 4.44 9.06
C ALA A 126 -8.89 4.80 9.73
N ASP A 127 -9.84 5.32 8.97
CA ASP A 127 -11.19 5.66 9.43
C ASP A 127 -11.97 4.38 9.78
N ASP A 128 -11.93 3.34 8.95
CA ASP A 128 -12.50 2.01 9.28
C ASP A 128 -11.86 1.41 10.54
N ALA A 129 -10.55 1.58 10.71
CA ALA A 129 -9.85 1.10 11.90
C ALA A 129 -10.28 1.85 13.16
N PHE A 130 -10.46 3.16 13.05
CA PHE A 130 -10.94 4.01 14.13
C PHE A 130 -12.40 3.72 14.47
N GLU A 131 -13.28 3.59 13.48
CA GLU A 131 -14.70 3.29 13.68
C GLU A 131 -14.90 1.90 14.31
N THR A 132 -14.14 0.89 13.85
CA THR A 132 -14.14 -0.45 14.46
C THR A 132 -13.70 -0.38 15.93
N LEU A 133 -12.68 0.44 16.26
CA LEU A 133 -12.21 0.61 17.64
C LEU A 133 -13.25 1.34 18.51
N MET A 134 -13.92 2.35 17.96
CA MET A 134 -14.94 3.13 18.65
C MET A 134 -16.21 2.33 18.90
N LEU A 135 -16.55 1.34 18.07
CA LEU A 135 -17.68 0.43 18.33
C LEU A 135 -17.30 -0.68 19.34
N ALA A 136 -16.04 -1.11 19.30
CA ALA A 136 -15.51 -2.18 20.14
C ALA A 136 -15.50 -1.85 21.63
N VAL A 137 -14.97 -0.69 21.97
CA VAL A 137 -14.71 -0.30 23.35
C VAL A 137 -16.02 -0.15 24.15
N PRO A 138 -17.06 0.54 23.64
CA PRO A 138 -18.35 0.64 24.33
C PRO A 138 -19.07 -0.70 24.44
N THR A 139 -18.98 -1.55 23.42
CA THR A 139 -19.63 -2.87 23.45
C THR A 139 -19.00 -3.76 24.52
N ALA A 140 -17.67 -3.76 24.62
CA ALA A 140 -16.96 -4.48 25.67
C ALA A 140 -17.29 -3.92 27.07
N LEU A 141 -17.30 -2.58 27.23
CA LEU A 141 -17.69 -1.93 28.48
C LEU A 141 -19.14 -2.25 28.88
N GLY A 142 -20.07 -2.21 27.93
CA GLY A 142 -21.47 -2.55 28.16
C GLY A 142 -21.66 -3.99 28.60
N GLY A 143 -20.95 -4.94 27.97
CA GLY A 143 -20.96 -6.34 28.38
C GLY A 143 -20.46 -6.57 29.81
N VAL A 144 -19.42 -5.84 30.23
CA VAL A 144 -18.90 -5.90 31.61
C VAL A 144 -19.93 -5.34 32.59
N LEU A 145 -20.57 -4.20 32.30
CA LEU A 145 -21.57 -3.60 33.19
C LEU A 145 -22.79 -4.50 33.38
N VAL A 146 -23.32 -5.09 32.29
CA VAL A 146 -24.46 -6.02 32.36
C VAL A 146 -24.11 -7.30 33.13
N GLY A 147 -22.88 -7.81 32.99
CA GLY A 147 -22.41 -8.97 33.74
C GLY A 147 -22.28 -8.74 35.26
N VAL A 148 -21.90 -7.52 35.67
CA VAL A 148 -21.82 -7.14 37.09
C VAL A 148 -23.21 -7.09 37.72
N ASP A 149 -24.20 -6.51 37.04
CA ASP A 149 -25.57 -6.44 37.58
C ASP A 149 -26.21 -7.84 37.71
N ALA A 150 -26.00 -8.72 36.73
CA ALA A 150 -26.54 -10.08 36.77
C ALA A 150 -25.97 -10.93 37.92
N SER A 151 -24.68 -10.72 38.26
CA SER A 151 -24.02 -11.45 39.34
C SER A 151 -24.46 -10.98 40.73
N VAL A 152 -24.73 -9.67 40.90
CA VAL A 152 -25.34 -9.14 42.14
C VAL A 152 -26.76 -9.69 42.33
N VAL A 153 -27.55 -9.78 41.27
CA VAL A 153 -28.91 -10.35 41.32
C VAL A 153 -28.86 -11.84 41.68
N SER A 154 -27.99 -12.64 41.06
CA SER A 154 -27.90 -14.07 41.41
C SER A 154 -27.44 -14.34 42.85
N ALA A 155 -26.58 -13.49 43.40
CA ALA A 155 -26.15 -13.58 44.79
C ALA A 155 -27.31 -13.31 45.78
N PHE A 156 -28.29 -12.52 45.36
CA PHE A 156 -29.46 -12.19 46.18
C PHE A 156 -30.57 -13.25 46.15
N PHE A 157 -30.70 -14.03 45.06
CA PHE A 157 -31.85 -14.93 44.85
C PHE A 157 -31.59 -16.43 45.12
N GLY A 158 -30.36 -16.85 45.46
CA GLY A 158 -30.03 -18.22 45.89
C GLY A 158 -29.99 -19.24 44.73
N GLY A 159 -28.82 -19.85 44.51
CA GLY A 159 -28.57 -20.77 43.40
C GLY A 159 -29.08 -22.20 43.62
N PRO A 160 -29.37 -22.95 42.53
CA PRO A 160 -29.98 -24.28 42.56
C PRO A 160 -29.04 -25.37 43.11
N SER A 161 -29.65 -26.37 43.75
CA SER A 161 -29.04 -27.53 44.40
C SER A 161 -28.39 -28.51 43.41
N ASP A 162 -27.20 -29.00 43.75
CA ASP A 162 -26.38 -29.96 42.99
C ASP A 162 -27.16 -31.19 42.50
N GLU A 163 -27.29 -31.37 41.18
CA GLU A 163 -27.71 -32.64 40.58
C GLU A 163 -26.49 -33.50 40.19
N PRO A 164 -26.38 -34.75 40.66
CA PRO A 164 -25.29 -35.64 40.31
C PRO A 164 -25.41 -36.13 38.85
N GLY A 165 -24.43 -35.79 38.01
CA GLY A 165 -24.32 -36.29 36.63
C GLY A 165 -24.01 -35.24 35.55
N GLN A 166 -23.88 -33.97 35.91
CA GLN A 166 -23.64 -32.90 34.94
C GLN A 166 -22.18 -32.90 34.44
N PRO A 167 -21.92 -32.75 33.12
CA PRO A 167 -20.57 -32.65 32.58
C PRO A 167 -19.86 -31.39 33.12
N PRO A 168 -18.55 -31.45 33.40
CA PRO A 168 -17.82 -30.37 34.08
C PRO A 168 -17.70 -29.06 33.28
N TRP A 169 -18.17 -29.04 32.03
CA TRP A 169 -18.15 -27.88 31.14
C TRP A 169 -19.52 -27.21 30.97
N VAL A 170 -20.59 -27.77 31.57
CA VAL A 170 -21.90 -27.14 31.57
C VAL A 170 -21.99 -26.21 32.77
N PRO A 171 -22.21 -24.90 32.57
CA PRO A 171 -22.27 -23.93 33.67
C PRO A 171 -23.42 -24.29 34.61
N THR A 172 -23.11 -24.36 35.90
CA THR A 172 -24.05 -24.69 36.98
C THR A 172 -24.92 -23.49 37.37
N THR A 173 -24.44 -22.29 37.04
CA THR A 173 -25.17 -21.04 37.28
C THR A 173 -25.22 -20.17 36.04
N TRP A 174 -26.25 -19.34 35.95
CA TRP A 174 -26.32 -18.28 34.93
C TRP A 174 -25.10 -17.36 34.96
N ALA A 175 -24.51 -17.13 36.13
CA ALA A 175 -23.29 -16.34 36.28
C ALA A 175 -22.10 -16.98 35.53
N GLU A 176 -21.88 -18.29 35.65
CA GLU A 176 -20.80 -18.99 34.94
C GLU A 176 -20.98 -18.93 33.41
N LEU A 177 -22.22 -19.03 32.92
CA LEU A 177 -22.50 -18.89 31.50
C LEU A 177 -22.17 -17.48 30.98
N TRP A 178 -22.57 -16.43 31.72
CA TRP A 178 -22.27 -15.05 31.36
C TRP A 178 -20.77 -14.73 31.43
N VAL A 179 -20.05 -15.28 32.42
CA VAL A 179 -18.59 -15.16 32.50
C VAL A 179 -17.92 -15.83 31.30
N GLY A 180 -18.36 -17.04 30.92
CA GLY A 180 -17.84 -17.74 29.75
C GLY A 180 -18.08 -16.99 28.44
N VAL A 181 -19.29 -16.45 28.24
CA VAL A 181 -19.62 -15.61 27.07
C VAL A 181 -18.81 -14.32 27.06
N GLY A 182 -18.66 -13.67 28.22
CA GLY A 182 -17.84 -12.46 28.38
C GLY A 182 -16.37 -12.70 28.02
N MET A 183 -15.75 -13.75 28.57
CA MET A 183 -14.37 -14.14 28.24
C MET A 183 -14.21 -14.50 26.76
N GLY A 184 -15.13 -15.27 26.18
CA GLY A 184 -15.08 -15.63 24.76
C GLY A 184 -15.14 -14.41 23.85
N THR A 185 -16.01 -13.45 24.18
CA THR A 185 -16.15 -12.18 23.44
C THR A 185 -14.88 -11.35 23.53
N LEU A 186 -14.29 -11.23 24.72
CA LEU A 186 -13.02 -10.51 24.94
C LEU A 186 -11.86 -11.16 24.17
N CYS A 187 -11.76 -12.49 24.19
CA CYS A 187 -10.73 -13.22 23.44
C CYS A 187 -10.85 -13.01 21.93
N ALA A 188 -12.08 -13.09 21.38
CA ALA A 188 -12.33 -12.80 19.98
C ALA A 188 -11.95 -11.37 19.62
N TYR A 189 -12.28 -10.40 20.49
CA TYR A 189 -11.90 -9.00 20.30
C TYR A 189 -10.40 -8.79 20.33
N GLY A 190 -9.71 -9.39 21.31
CA GLY A 190 -8.25 -9.37 21.41
C GLY A 190 -7.58 -9.92 20.15
N ALA A 191 -8.08 -11.04 19.61
CA ALA A 191 -7.58 -11.62 18.37
C ALA A 191 -7.74 -10.66 17.17
N VAL A 192 -8.90 -10.01 17.02
CA VAL A 192 -9.13 -9.02 15.95
C VAL A 192 -8.18 -7.82 16.07
N ILE A 193 -7.99 -7.31 17.28
CA ILE A 193 -7.07 -6.19 17.55
C ILE A 193 -5.64 -6.60 17.19
N VAL A 194 -5.18 -7.77 17.62
CA VAL A 194 -3.82 -8.27 17.32
C VAL A 194 -3.60 -8.41 15.81
N VAL A 195 -4.54 -9.05 15.09
CA VAL A 195 -4.45 -9.18 13.62
C VAL A 195 -4.37 -7.82 12.95
N ARG A 196 -5.17 -6.84 13.39
CA ARG A 196 -5.11 -5.48 12.83
C ARG A 196 -3.83 -4.75 13.18
N LEU A 197 -3.31 -4.90 14.40
CA LEU A 197 -2.00 -4.34 14.79
C LEU A 197 -0.87 -4.95 13.96
N ILE A 198 -0.94 -6.25 13.62
CA ILE A 198 0.03 -6.90 12.72
C ILE A 198 -0.08 -6.28 11.31
N VAL A 199 -1.28 -6.14 10.75
CA VAL A 199 -1.48 -5.51 9.43
C VAL A 199 -0.97 -4.07 9.42
N LEU A 200 -1.24 -3.30 10.48
CA LEU A 200 -0.72 -1.95 10.67
C LEU A 200 0.80 -1.95 10.77
N ALA A 201 1.40 -2.81 11.59
CA ALA A 201 2.84 -2.93 11.79
C ALA A 201 3.58 -3.35 10.51
N VAL A 202 2.97 -4.18 9.67
CA VAL A 202 3.50 -4.55 8.35
C VAL A 202 3.40 -3.37 7.37
N ARG A 203 2.37 -2.53 7.45
CA ARG A 203 2.18 -1.36 6.57
C ARG A 203 2.92 -0.09 7.01
N LEU A 204 3.13 0.10 8.32
CA LEU A 204 3.72 1.30 8.94
C LEU A 204 5.16 1.65 8.50
N PRO A 205 6.07 0.69 8.20
CA PRO A 205 7.41 1.00 7.72
C PRO A 205 7.38 1.78 6.40
N SER A 206 6.41 1.48 5.53
CA SER A 206 6.25 2.16 4.24
C SER A 206 5.77 3.62 4.40
N THR A 207 4.93 3.89 5.39
CA THR A 207 4.34 5.21 5.62
C THR A 207 5.22 6.13 6.45
N ARG A 208 5.90 5.62 7.49
CA ARG A 208 6.85 6.43 8.29
C ARG A 208 8.04 6.92 7.46
N ARG A 209 8.58 6.06 6.58
CA ARG A 209 9.68 6.44 5.68
C ARG A 209 9.25 7.52 4.70
N SER A 210 8.02 7.43 4.20
CA SER A 210 7.44 8.43 3.29
C SER A 210 7.15 9.77 3.99
N ARG A 211 6.62 9.76 5.21
CA ARG A 211 6.32 10.99 5.98
C ARG A 211 7.56 11.76 6.43
N ARG A 212 8.59 11.07 6.96
CA ARG A 212 9.86 11.74 7.32
C ARG A 212 10.50 12.39 6.10
N TRP A 213 10.52 11.68 4.98
CA TRP A 213 11.07 12.21 3.74
C TRP A 213 10.29 13.42 3.20
N PHE A 214 8.95 13.40 3.28
CA PHE A 214 8.13 14.54 2.88
C PHE A 214 8.37 15.77 3.78
N ALA A 215 8.46 15.57 5.10
CA ALA A 215 8.72 16.65 6.06
C ALA A 215 10.10 17.31 5.87
N GLU A 216 11.15 16.50 5.62
CA GLU A 216 12.49 17.02 5.29
C GLU A 216 12.48 17.84 4.00
N ARG A 217 11.64 17.46 3.03
CA ARG A 217 11.54 18.14 1.74
C ARG A 217 10.87 19.50 1.85
N VAL A 218 9.75 19.57 2.57
CA VAL A 218 9.06 20.84 2.83
C VAL A 218 9.98 21.81 3.59
N ARG A 219 10.81 21.31 4.51
CA ARG A 219 11.84 22.13 5.16
C ARG A 219 12.89 22.66 4.18
N ARG A 220 13.38 21.83 3.25
CA ARG A 220 14.39 22.25 2.26
C ARG A 220 13.84 23.29 1.27
N ASP A 221 12.60 23.17 0.82
CA ASP A 221 12.00 24.15 -0.11
C ASP A 221 11.70 25.48 0.58
N LYS A 222 11.27 25.47 1.86
CA LYS A 222 11.15 26.70 2.66
C LYS A 222 12.49 27.40 2.87
N GLY A 223 13.57 26.65 3.04
CA GLY A 223 14.93 27.22 3.15
C GLY A 223 15.44 27.87 1.87
N ARG A 224 14.90 27.51 0.69
CA ARG A 224 15.33 28.01 -0.61
C ARG A 224 14.59 29.27 -1.08
N THR A 225 13.42 29.54 -0.51
CA THR A 225 12.55 30.67 -0.87
C THR A 225 12.72 31.87 0.05
N GLY A 226 13.46 31.75 1.15
CA GLY A 226 13.72 32.84 2.11
C GLY A 226 15.02 33.61 1.91
N THR A 227 15.77 33.39 0.82
CA THR A 227 17.07 34.03 0.54
C THR A 227 17.09 34.88 -0.72
N SER A 228 15.92 35.32 -1.20
CA SER A 228 15.76 36.29 -2.28
C SER A 228 15.07 37.54 -1.74
#